data_AF-A0A959PZ06-F1
#
_entry.id   AF-A0A959PZ06-F1
#
_cell.length_a   1.000
_cell.length_b   1.000
_cell.length_c   1.000
_cell.angle_alpha   90.00
_cell.angle_beta   90.00
_cell.angle_gamma   90.00
#
_symmetry.space_group_name_H-M   'P 1'
#
loop_
_entity.id
_entity.type
_entity.pdbx_description
1 polymer ?
#
loop_
_entity_poly.entity_id
_entity_poly.type
_entity_poly.pdbx_seq_one_letter_code
_entity_poly.pdbx_strand_id
1 'polypeptide(L)'
;QVIDTGTAELITHMLESVATNGTASRLRWRYGLYGYPIAGKTGTSQNHADGWFIGYTPKLVTGVWVGGDSPLVRFRNFRSGQGASTALPIWALYMKEVFTHPDLKIWQGGDFTELSPAQRQLLDCPMRIKSRAEIIADSLAQDSLNRMIVDTLQILPGVSIR
;
A
#
# COMPACT_ATOMS: atom_id res chain seq x y z
N GLN A 1 -0.28 25.24 -0.65
CA GLN A 1 0.09 23.82 -0.50
C GLN A 1 0.53 23.59 0.93
N VAL A 2 -0.02 22.58 1.63
CA VAL A 2 0.26 22.32 3.08
C VAL A 2 1.29 21.21 3.29
N ILE A 3 1.30 20.20 2.41
CA ILE A 3 2.26 19.10 2.41
C ILE A 3 3.08 19.13 1.12
N ASP A 4 4.34 18.71 1.18
CA ASP A 4 5.20 18.59 0.01
C ASP A 4 4.63 17.55 -0.99
N THR A 5 4.80 17.81 -2.29
CA THR A 5 4.25 16.97 -3.35
C THR A 5 4.85 15.57 -3.31
N GLY A 6 6.17 15.45 -3.18
CA GLY A 6 6.84 14.16 -3.12
C GLY A 6 6.44 13.34 -1.90
N THR A 7 6.16 14.02 -0.77
CA THR A 7 5.59 13.39 0.42
C THR A 7 4.16 12.90 0.19
N ALA A 8 3.32 13.68 -0.49
CA ALA A 8 1.95 13.29 -0.83
C ALA A 8 1.90 12.08 -1.78
N GLU A 9 2.81 12.01 -2.75
CA GLU A 9 2.97 10.87 -3.66
C GLU A 9 3.38 9.61 -2.89
N LEU A 10 4.36 9.71 -1.99
CA LEU A 10 4.77 8.60 -1.13
C LEU A 10 3.62 8.07 -0.28
N ILE A 11 2.84 8.96 0.35
CA ILE A 11 1.67 8.58 1.14
C ILE A 11 0.63 7.89 0.26
N THR A 12 0.39 8.42 -0.94
CA THR A 12 -0.56 7.82 -1.89
C THR A 12 -0.16 6.40 -2.25
N HIS A 13 1.10 6.18 -2.61
CA HIS A 13 1.62 4.85 -2.93
C HIS A 13 1.52 3.88 -1.73
N MET A 14 1.79 4.35 -0.51
CA MET A 14 1.57 3.54 0.70
C MET A 14 0.09 3.18 0.89
N LEU A 15 -0.84 4.09 0.61
CA LEU A 15 -2.27 3.86 0.71
C LEU A 15 -2.83 3.00 -0.43
N GLU A 16 -2.22 3.02 -1.62
CA GLU A 16 -2.50 2.05 -2.69
C GLU A 16 -2.12 0.63 -2.25
N SER A 17 -0.98 0.47 -1.57
CA SER A 17 -0.58 -0.82 -0.99
C SER A 17 -1.59 -1.36 0.02
N VAL A 18 -2.24 -0.49 0.81
CA VAL A 18 -3.34 -0.89 1.70
C VAL A 18 -4.54 -1.45 0.93
N ALA A 19 -4.86 -0.85 -0.22
CA ALA A 19 -5.96 -1.25 -1.08
C ALA A 19 -5.65 -2.50 -1.93
N THR A 20 -4.38 -2.77 -2.23
CA THR A 20 -3.96 -3.95 -3.02
C THR A 20 -3.66 -5.15 -2.14
N ASN A 21 -2.78 -4.98 -1.15
CA ASN A 21 -2.22 -6.08 -0.35
C ASN A 21 -2.56 -5.98 1.15
N GLY A 22 -3.05 -4.83 1.61
CA GLY A 22 -3.33 -4.60 3.01
C GLY A 22 -4.76 -4.91 3.45
N THR A 23 -5.17 -4.25 4.53
CA THR A 23 -6.51 -4.42 5.15
C THR A 23 -7.68 -4.10 4.22
N ALA A 24 -7.46 -3.35 3.14
CA ALA A 24 -8.47 -3.02 2.15
C ALA A 24 -8.39 -3.86 0.86
N SER A 25 -7.52 -4.88 0.82
CA SER A 25 -7.36 -5.82 -0.32
C SER A 25 -8.66 -6.44 -0.83
N ARG A 26 -9.70 -6.52 0.02
CA ARG A 26 -11.06 -6.93 -0.34
C ARG A 26 -11.62 -6.12 -1.52
N LEU A 27 -11.26 -4.85 -1.68
CA LEU A 27 -11.64 -4.03 -2.84
C LEU A 27 -11.28 -4.72 -4.14
N ARG A 28 -10.11 -5.36 -4.19
CA ARG A 28 -9.62 -6.09 -5.36
C ARG A 28 -10.37 -7.42 -5.47
N TRP A 29 -10.13 -8.36 -4.57
CA TRP A 29 -10.57 -9.75 -4.75
C TRP A 29 -12.04 -10.03 -4.49
N ARG A 30 -12.73 -9.18 -3.71
CA ARG A 30 -14.16 -9.38 -3.41
C ARG A 30 -15.06 -8.48 -4.26
N TYR A 31 -14.64 -7.26 -4.53
CA TYR A 31 -15.45 -6.27 -5.26
C TYR A 31 -15.02 -6.07 -6.73
N GLY A 32 -13.94 -6.73 -7.15
CA GLY A 32 -13.51 -6.77 -8.56
C GLY A 32 -12.87 -5.47 -9.03
N LEU A 33 -12.37 -4.61 -8.13
CA LEU A 33 -11.86 -3.29 -8.49
C LEU A 33 -10.38 -3.32 -8.92
N TYR A 34 -9.88 -4.40 -9.52
CA TYR A 34 -8.44 -4.62 -9.78
C TYR A 34 -7.75 -3.56 -10.65
N GLY A 35 -8.47 -2.92 -11.58
CA GLY A 35 -7.90 -1.94 -12.53
C GLY A 35 -8.08 -0.48 -12.16
N TYR A 36 -8.60 -0.16 -10.97
CA TYR A 36 -8.83 1.23 -10.57
C TYR A 36 -7.69 1.76 -9.66
N PRO A 37 -7.20 2.98 -9.87
CA PRO A 37 -6.22 3.62 -8.99
C PRO A 37 -6.94 4.06 -7.71
N ILE A 38 -6.86 3.20 -6.69
CA ILE A 38 -7.54 3.38 -5.41
C ILE A 38 -6.48 3.38 -4.31
N ALA A 39 -6.42 4.50 -3.60
CA ALA A 39 -5.68 4.65 -2.36
C ALA A 39 -6.68 4.78 -1.21
N GLY A 40 -6.44 4.13 -0.07
CA GLY A 40 -7.36 4.29 1.06
C GLY A 40 -6.92 3.60 2.32
N LYS A 41 -7.58 3.94 3.42
CA LYS A 41 -7.28 3.43 4.75
C LYS A 41 -8.53 2.98 5.48
N THR A 42 -8.43 1.78 6.06
CA THR A 42 -9.39 1.28 7.05
C THR A 42 -9.14 1.92 8.42
N GLY A 43 -10.21 2.32 9.10
CA GLY A 43 -10.20 2.73 10.50
C GLY A 43 -11.13 1.83 11.32
N THR A 44 -10.79 1.57 12.56
CA THR A 44 -11.63 0.81 13.51
C THR A 44 -11.41 1.37 14.89
N SER A 45 -12.46 1.89 15.51
CA SER A 45 -12.39 2.37 16.89
C SER A 45 -12.22 1.21 17.87
N GLN A 46 -11.78 1.54 19.08
CA GLN A 46 -11.74 0.58 20.16
C GLN A 46 -13.10 -0.05 20.41
N ASN A 47 -13.10 -1.27 20.95
CA ASN A 47 -14.32 -2.03 21.22
C ASN A 47 -15.21 -2.28 19.98
N HIS A 48 -14.70 -2.01 18.77
CA HIS A 48 -15.44 -2.11 17.51
C HIS A 48 -16.74 -1.31 17.56
N ALA A 49 -16.68 -0.11 18.15
CA ALA A 49 -17.81 0.82 18.16
C ALA A 49 -18.05 1.42 16.76
N ASP A 50 -16.96 1.74 16.06
CA ASP A 50 -17.00 2.35 14.74
C ASP A 50 -16.09 1.63 13.76
N GLY A 51 -16.56 1.55 12.51
CA GLY A 51 -15.73 1.25 11.35
C GLY A 51 -15.70 2.41 10.39
N TRP A 52 -14.52 2.71 9.87
CA TRP A 52 -14.29 3.76 8.89
C TRP A 52 -13.59 3.19 7.67
N PHE A 53 -13.89 3.77 6.51
CA PHE A 53 -13.04 3.66 5.35
C PHE A 53 -13.00 5.00 4.63
N ILE A 54 -11.80 5.56 4.49
CA ILE A 54 -11.56 6.75 3.70
C ILE A 54 -10.70 6.31 2.53
N GLY A 55 -11.22 6.48 1.32
CA GLY A 55 -10.55 6.10 0.09
C GLY A 55 -10.74 7.16 -0.98
N TYR A 56 -9.80 7.21 -1.91
CA TYR A 56 -9.82 8.15 -3.01
C TYR A 56 -9.23 7.57 -4.29
N THR A 57 -9.63 8.19 -5.39
CA THR A 57 -9.06 8.07 -6.73
C THR A 57 -8.44 9.43 -7.11
N PRO A 58 -7.78 9.56 -8.26
CA PRO A 58 -7.23 10.84 -8.72
C PRO A 58 -8.26 11.98 -8.81
N LYS A 59 -9.56 11.64 -8.92
CA LYS A 59 -10.63 12.64 -9.12
C LYS A 59 -11.67 12.70 -8.01
N LEU A 60 -11.73 11.72 -7.10
CA LEU A 60 -12.78 11.66 -6.10
C LEU A 60 -12.25 11.13 -4.76
N VAL A 61 -12.58 11.83 -3.68
CA VAL A 61 -12.38 11.37 -2.31
C VAL A 61 -13.73 10.97 -1.73
N THR A 62 -13.79 9.85 -1.02
CA THR A 62 -15.01 9.39 -0.34
C THR A 62 -14.67 8.79 1.02
N GLY A 63 -15.38 9.25 2.04
CA GLY A 63 -15.32 8.70 3.40
C GLY A 63 -16.63 8.01 3.76
N VAL A 64 -16.53 6.84 4.38
CA VAL A 64 -17.69 6.11 4.91
C VAL A 64 -17.43 5.78 6.37
N TRP A 65 -18.47 5.99 7.18
CA TRP A 65 -18.53 5.59 8.58
C TRP A 65 -19.70 4.67 8.81
N VAL A 66 -19.51 3.70 9.71
CA VAL A 66 -20.57 2.85 10.24
C VAL A 66 -20.37 2.74 11.75
N GLY A 67 -21.37 3.16 12.50
CA GLY A 67 -21.42 3.09 13.96
C GLY A 67 -22.81 3.47 14.47
N GLY A 68 -22.98 3.45 15.78
CA GLY A 68 -24.18 3.99 16.44
C GLY A 68 -23.90 5.37 17.03
N ASP A 69 -24.97 6.14 17.26
CA ASP A 69 -24.86 7.46 17.89
C ASP A 69 -24.23 7.39 19.30
N SER A 70 -24.40 6.26 19.98
CA SER A 70 -23.74 5.95 21.25
C SER A 70 -22.74 4.81 21.07
N PRO A 71 -21.50 4.93 21.60
CA PRO A 71 -20.48 3.89 21.50
C PRO A 71 -20.82 2.62 22.31
N LEU A 72 -21.88 2.65 23.12
CA LEU A 72 -22.44 1.47 23.77
C LEU A 72 -23.10 0.51 22.76
N VAL A 73 -23.62 1.06 21.66
CA VAL A 73 -24.12 0.27 20.53
C VAL A 73 -22.93 -0.07 19.64
N ARG A 74 -22.44 -1.30 19.78
CA ARG A 74 -21.19 -1.74 19.13
C ARG A 74 -21.30 -3.14 18.56
N PHE A 75 -20.40 -3.45 17.64
CA PHE A 75 -20.30 -4.77 17.07
C PHE A 75 -19.81 -5.79 18.10
N ARG A 76 -20.34 -7.01 18.06
CA ARG A 76 -20.05 -8.06 19.05
C ARG A 76 -18.60 -8.53 19.04
N ASN A 77 -17.89 -8.41 17.92
CA ASN A 77 -16.51 -8.86 17.78
C ASN A 77 -15.76 -8.11 16.66
N PHE A 78 -14.43 -8.24 16.66
CA PHE A 78 -13.56 -7.58 15.68
C PHE A 78 -13.88 -7.97 14.24
N ARG A 79 -14.21 -9.25 13.99
CA ARG A 79 -14.45 -9.74 12.62
C ARG A 79 -15.63 -9.02 11.97
N SER A 80 -16.68 -8.73 12.73
CA SER A 80 -17.86 -8.00 12.23
C SER A 80 -17.72 -6.49 12.33
N GLY A 81 -16.97 -5.94 13.29
CA GLY A 81 -16.90 -4.50 13.52
C GLY A 81 -15.67 -3.77 12.97
N GLN A 82 -14.69 -4.47 12.41
CA GLN A 82 -13.58 -3.81 11.71
C GLN A 82 -14.09 -3.04 10.48
N GLY A 83 -13.45 -1.91 10.16
CA GLY A 83 -13.80 -1.07 9.01
C GLY A 83 -13.81 -1.81 7.67
N ALA A 84 -12.95 -2.83 7.53
CA ALA A 84 -12.91 -3.71 6.35
C ALA A 84 -14.16 -4.61 6.18
N SER A 85 -14.96 -4.78 7.25
CA SER A 85 -16.20 -5.56 7.27
C SER A 85 -17.47 -4.68 7.31
N THR A 86 -17.33 -3.38 7.61
CA THR A 86 -18.47 -2.44 7.77
C THR A 86 -18.46 -1.34 6.71
N ALA A 87 -17.64 -0.31 6.86
CA ALA A 87 -17.58 0.86 5.97
C ALA A 87 -17.03 0.55 4.57
N LEU A 88 -16.01 -0.31 4.48
CA LEU A 88 -15.38 -0.66 3.19
C LEU A 88 -16.36 -1.27 2.18
N PRO A 89 -17.23 -2.24 2.53
CA PRO A 89 -18.26 -2.75 1.63
C PRO A 89 -19.16 -1.67 1.01
N ILE A 90 -19.60 -0.69 1.82
CA ILE A 90 -20.46 0.41 1.35
C ILE A 90 -19.68 1.28 0.36
N TRP A 91 -18.44 1.66 0.71
CA TRP A 91 -17.56 2.42 -0.16
C TRP A 91 -17.33 1.70 -1.50
N ALA A 92 -17.09 0.39 -1.46
CA ALA A 92 -16.80 -0.42 -2.64
C ALA A 92 -17.99 -0.48 -3.62
N LEU A 93 -19.20 -0.69 -3.09
CA LEU A 93 -20.41 -0.72 -3.89
C LEU A 93 -20.73 0.66 -4.48
N TYR A 94 -20.62 1.71 -3.66
CA TYR A 94 -20.78 3.09 -4.12
C TYR A 94 -19.79 3.42 -5.26
N MET A 95 -18.51 3.13 -5.09
CA MET A 95 -17.50 3.44 -6.10
C MET A 95 -17.65 2.59 -7.36
N LYS A 96 -18.17 1.35 -7.24
CA LYS A 96 -18.49 0.54 -8.41
C LYS A 96 -19.55 1.22 -9.28
N GLU A 97 -20.60 1.77 -8.68
CA GLU A 97 -21.59 2.58 -9.41
C GLU A 97 -20.96 3.85 -9.98
N VAL A 98 -20.13 4.56 -9.21
CA VAL A 98 -19.42 5.75 -9.71
C VAL A 98 -18.59 5.43 -10.95
N PHE A 99 -17.91 4.27 -11.01
CA PHE A 99 -17.06 3.89 -12.13
C PHE A 99 -17.83 3.46 -13.38
N THR A 100 -19.06 2.99 -13.25
CA THR A 100 -19.86 2.48 -14.38
C THR A 100 -20.92 3.47 -14.86
N HIS A 101 -21.33 4.43 -14.03
CA HIS A 101 -22.44 5.33 -14.36
C HIS A 101 -22.04 6.36 -15.44
N PRO A 102 -22.78 6.49 -16.55
CA PRO A 102 -22.40 7.34 -17.68
C PRO A 102 -22.36 8.83 -17.32
N ASP A 103 -23.21 9.26 -16.39
CA ASP A 103 -23.30 10.67 -15.96
C ASP A 103 -22.18 11.08 -14.98
N LEU A 104 -21.43 10.12 -14.44
CA LEU A 104 -20.40 10.37 -13.42
C LEU A 104 -18.97 10.38 -13.99
N LYS A 105 -18.83 10.46 -15.32
CA LYS A 105 -17.52 10.46 -16.03
C LYS A 105 -16.54 11.51 -15.52
N ILE A 106 -17.02 12.65 -15.01
CA ILE A 106 -16.15 13.69 -14.44
C ILE A 106 -15.33 13.19 -13.24
N TRP A 107 -15.84 12.18 -12.51
CA TRP A 107 -15.21 11.56 -11.35
C TRP A 107 -14.43 10.28 -11.67
N GLN A 108 -14.39 9.88 -12.95
CA GLN A 108 -13.77 8.63 -13.42
C GLN A 108 -12.40 8.86 -14.05
N GLY A 109 -11.54 7.85 -13.98
CA GLY A 109 -10.23 7.79 -14.64
C GLY A 109 -9.15 8.65 -14.00
N GLY A 110 -8.05 8.82 -14.75
CA GLY A 110 -6.78 9.31 -14.22
C GLY A 110 -6.00 8.20 -13.53
N ASP A 111 -4.74 8.46 -13.21
CA ASP A 111 -3.85 7.56 -12.47
C ASP A 111 -3.11 8.36 -11.39
N PHE A 112 -2.56 7.67 -10.39
CA PHE A 112 -1.66 8.31 -9.43
C PHE A 112 -0.27 8.46 -10.03
N THR A 113 0.49 9.44 -9.53
CA THR A 113 1.87 9.66 -9.97
C THR A 113 2.75 8.48 -9.55
N GLU A 114 3.45 7.90 -10.52
CA GLU A 114 4.47 6.87 -10.28
C GLU A 114 5.65 7.44 -9.49
N LEU A 115 6.12 6.70 -8.49
CA LEU A 115 7.24 7.13 -7.66
C LEU A 115 8.56 7.12 -8.47
N SER A 116 9.39 8.13 -8.26
CA SER A 116 10.78 8.12 -8.75
C SER A 116 11.58 6.95 -8.16
N PRO A 117 12.67 6.50 -8.81
CA PRO A 117 13.52 5.44 -8.26
C PRO A 117 14.03 5.75 -6.84
N ALA A 118 14.37 7.02 -6.56
CA ALA A 118 14.80 7.45 -5.24
C ALA A 118 13.67 7.36 -4.19
N GLN A 119 12.44 7.76 -4.54
CA GLN A 119 11.28 7.62 -3.66
C GLN A 119 10.95 6.15 -3.35
N ARG A 120 11.07 5.26 -4.34
CA ARG A 120 10.86 3.81 -4.12
C ARG A 120 11.87 3.24 -3.13
N GLN A 121 13.13 3.64 -3.26
CA GLN A 121 14.18 3.22 -2.32
C GLN A 121 13.90 3.66 -0.87
N LEU A 122 13.20 4.77 -0.65
CA LEU A 122 12.80 5.20 0.69
C LEU A 122 11.76 4.26 1.34
N LEU A 123 10.99 3.53 0.54
CA LEU A 123 9.99 2.57 1.02
C LEU A 123 10.59 1.18 1.27
N ASP A 124 11.82 0.93 0.83
CA ASP A 124 12.55 -0.33 1.05
C ASP A 124 13.06 -0.40 2.49
N CYS A 125 12.13 -0.59 3.44
CA CYS A 125 12.49 -0.91 4.80
C CYS A 125 12.75 -2.43 4.91
N PRO A 126 13.94 -2.86 5.36
CA PRO A 126 14.18 -4.27 5.59
C PRO A 126 13.23 -4.76 6.68
N MET A 127 12.51 -5.86 6.41
CA MET A 127 11.55 -6.49 7.34
C MET A 127 12.16 -6.78 8.73
N ARG A 128 13.49 -6.86 8.79
CA ARG A 128 14.29 -7.01 10.00
C ARG A 128 15.52 -6.11 9.88
N ILE A 129 15.72 -5.24 10.88
CA ILE A 129 17.00 -4.55 11.05
C ILE A 129 18.02 -5.62 11.47
N LYS A 130 18.98 -5.93 10.59
CA LYS A 130 20.06 -6.87 10.90
C LYS A 130 20.81 -6.35 12.11
N SER A 131 21.12 -7.24 13.06
CA SER A 131 21.98 -6.89 14.19
C SER A 131 23.37 -6.53 13.67
N ARG A 132 24.17 -5.78 14.44
CA ARG A 132 25.54 -5.43 14.03
C ARG A 132 26.40 -6.66 13.71
N ALA A 133 26.21 -7.76 14.44
CA ALA A 133 26.88 -9.03 14.18
C ALA A 133 26.47 -9.64 12.83
N GLU A 134 25.17 -9.54 12.48
CA GLU A 134 24.67 -10.01 11.19
C GLU A 134 25.11 -9.13 10.03
N ILE A 135 25.16 -7.80 10.21
CA ILE A 135 25.68 -6.87 9.21
C ILE A 135 27.16 -7.19 8.93
N ILE A 136 27.95 -7.44 9.98
CA ILE A 136 29.36 -7.82 9.83
C ILE A 136 29.48 -9.17 9.12
N ALA A 137 28.69 -10.18 9.52
CA ALA A 137 28.70 -11.48 8.85
C ALA A 137 28.31 -11.41 7.36
N ASP A 138 27.30 -10.59 7.03
CA ASP A 138 26.81 -10.38 5.67
C ASP A 138 27.83 -9.61 4.82
N SER A 139 28.48 -8.58 5.38
CA SER A 139 29.57 -7.86 4.74
C SER A 139 30.77 -8.77 4.47
N LEU A 140 31.11 -9.64 5.42
CA LEU A 140 32.19 -10.62 5.26
C LEU A 140 31.82 -11.67 4.20
N ALA A 141 30.56 -12.11 4.14
CA ALA A 141 30.08 -13.03 3.11
C ALA A 141 30.05 -12.38 1.72
N GLN A 142 29.62 -11.12 1.62
CA GLN A 142 29.64 -10.33 0.38
C GLN A 142 31.07 -10.07 -0.10
N ASP A 143 32.00 -9.73 0.81
CA ASP A 143 33.43 -9.60 0.50
C ASP A 143 34.05 -10.94 0.08
N SER A 144 33.60 -12.05 0.66
CA SER A 144 34.02 -13.40 0.26
C SER A 144 33.55 -13.74 -1.16
N LEU A 145 32.31 -13.37 -1.51
CA LEU A 145 31.77 -13.55 -2.86
C LEU A 145 32.43 -12.61 -3.87
N ASN A 146 32.68 -11.36 -3.50
CA ASN A 146 33.41 -10.42 -4.34
C ASN A 146 34.87 -10.87 -4.54
N ARG A 147 35.53 -11.41 -3.51
CA ARG A 147 36.85 -12.05 -3.66
C ARG A 147 36.78 -13.28 -4.55
N MET A 148 35.78 -14.16 -4.40
CA MET A 148 35.61 -15.31 -5.30
C MET A 148 35.37 -14.87 -6.75
N ILE A 149 34.61 -13.80 -7.00
CA ILE A 149 34.39 -13.27 -8.37
C ILE A 149 35.69 -12.71 -8.95
N VAL A 150 36.46 -11.95 -8.15
CA VAL A 150 37.76 -11.41 -8.57
C VAL A 150 38.77 -12.54 -8.83
N ASP A 151 38.82 -13.55 -7.97
CA ASP A 151 39.71 -14.71 -8.11
C ASP A 151 39.30 -15.59 -9.31
N THR A 152 38.00 -15.76 -9.57
CA THR A 152 37.51 -16.52 -10.74
C THR A 152 37.82 -15.81 -12.05
N LEU A 153 37.78 -14.47 -12.09
CA LEU A 153 38.17 -13.67 -13.26
C LEU A 153 39.69 -13.68 -13.51
N GLN A 154 40.51 -13.98 -12.50
CA GLN A 154 41.97 -14.13 -12.65
C GLN A 154 42.41 -15.54 -13.07
N ILE A 155 41.53 -16.56 -12.98
CA ILE A 155 41.88 -17.96 -13.27
C ILE A 155 41.52 -18.38 -14.71
N LEU A 156 40.90 -17.53 -15.54
CA LEU A 156 40.75 -17.81 -16.98
C LEU A 156 41.98 -17.28 -17.74
N PRO A 157 42.94 -18.13 -18.18
CA PRO A 157 44.03 -17.66 -18.99
C PRO A 157 43.49 -17.41 -20.40
N GLY A 158 43.33 -16.13 -20.78
CA GLY A 158 43.23 -15.76 -22.20
C GLY A 158 42.15 -14.79 -22.64
N VAL A 159 41.38 -14.13 -21.76
CA VAL A 159 40.43 -13.10 -22.21
C VAL A 159 41.02 -11.71 -22.02
N SER A 160 41.69 -11.23 -23.07
CA SER A 160 42.07 -9.81 -23.24
C SER A 160 40.86 -9.05 -23.77
N ILE A 161 40.35 -8.09 -22.99
CA ILE A 161 39.29 -7.17 -23.42
C ILE A 161 39.94 -5.82 -23.74
N ARG A 162 39.85 -5.42 -25.01
CA ARG A 162 39.87 -4.00 -25.42
C ARG A 162 38.48 -3.41 -25.25
#